data_AF-X0TMN5-F1
#
_entry.id   AF-X0TMN5-F1
#
_cell.length_a   1.000
_cell.length_b   1.000
_cell.length_c   1.000
_cell.angle_alpha   90.00
_cell.angle_beta   90.00
_cell.angle_gamma   90.00
#
_symmetry.space_group_name_H-M   'P 1'
#
loop_
_entity.id
_entity.type
_entity.pdbx_description
1 polymer ?
#
loop_
_entity_poly.entity_id
_entity_poly.type
_entity_poly.pdbx_seq_one_letter_code
_entity_poly.pdbx_strand_id
1 'polypeptide(L)'
;TPGIDAETGEYSDFGVPATILAHYLRENGIVPEKCDLNSILFLLTPAESHEKLAQLVAMLAQFEQHIEDDSPLVEVLPSVYNKYPVRYRDYTLRQLCQEMHDLYVSFDVKDLQKAMFRQQSFPSVVMNPQDAHSAYIRGDVELVRIRDAEGRIAAEGALPYPPGVLCVVPGEVWGGAVQRYFLALEEGVNLLPGFSPELQGVYSETDADGVKRLYGYVLK
;
A
#
# COMPACT_ATOMS: atom_id res chain seq x y z
N THR A 1 -0.16 -9.73 -11.54
CA THR A 1 -0.94 -10.77 -10.84
C THR A 1 -2.42 -10.54 -11.15
N PRO A 2 -3.29 -11.56 -11.05
CA PRO A 2 -4.74 -11.41 -11.28
C PRO A 2 -5.37 -10.29 -10.44
N GLY A 3 -6.48 -9.72 -10.90
CA GLY A 3 -7.24 -8.66 -10.20
C GLY A 3 -7.62 -7.46 -11.06
N ILE A 4 -6.96 -7.27 -12.20
CA ILE A 4 -7.27 -6.20 -13.17
C ILE A 4 -7.31 -6.83 -14.55
N ASP A 5 -8.40 -6.60 -15.28
CA ASP A 5 -8.54 -6.97 -16.68
C ASP A 5 -7.69 -6.05 -17.55
N ALA A 6 -6.80 -6.63 -18.36
CA ALA A 6 -5.81 -5.86 -19.11
C ALA A 6 -6.40 -5.08 -20.30
N GLU A 7 -7.56 -5.50 -20.82
CA GLU A 7 -8.19 -4.88 -21.99
C GLU A 7 -9.09 -3.71 -21.57
N THR A 8 -9.92 -3.93 -20.55
CA THR A 8 -10.89 -2.96 -20.04
C THR A 8 -10.29 -2.04 -18.98
N GLY A 9 -9.27 -2.52 -18.26
CA GLY A 9 -8.70 -1.85 -17.10
C GLY A 9 -9.56 -1.97 -15.84
N GLU A 10 -10.68 -2.69 -15.88
CA GLU A 10 -11.59 -2.87 -14.75
C GLU A 10 -11.08 -3.93 -13.77
N TYR A 11 -11.59 -3.88 -12.54
CA TYR A 11 -11.31 -4.92 -11.56
C TYR A 11 -12.01 -6.22 -11.96
N SER A 12 -11.31 -7.35 -11.82
CA SER A 12 -11.92 -8.67 -11.97
C SER A 12 -12.59 -9.14 -10.68
N ASP A 13 -13.46 -10.15 -10.75
CA ASP A 13 -14.17 -10.67 -9.56
C ASP A 13 -13.22 -11.26 -8.52
N PHE A 14 -12.14 -11.91 -8.97
CA PHE A 14 -11.08 -12.45 -8.11
C PHE A 14 -9.76 -11.73 -8.40
N GLY A 15 -8.99 -11.48 -7.35
CA GLY A 15 -7.68 -10.86 -7.47
C GLY A 15 -6.66 -11.47 -6.53
N VAL A 16 -5.39 -11.40 -6.95
CA VAL A 16 -4.24 -11.83 -6.15
C VAL A 16 -3.32 -10.62 -5.98
N PRO A 17 -3.44 -9.88 -4.87
CA PRO A 17 -2.56 -8.76 -4.57
C PRO A 17 -1.09 -9.16 -4.58
N ALA A 18 -0.25 -8.38 -5.28
CA ALA A 18 1.15 -8.71 -5.47
C ALA A 18 1.96 -8.71 -4.16
N THR A 19 1.50 -8.02 -3.12
CA THR A 19 2.10 -8.07 -1.78
C THR A 19 2.06 -9.48 -1.18
N ILE A 20 0.98 -10.24 -1.37
CA ILE A 20 0.85 -11.61 -0.85
C ILE A 20 1.90 -12.51 -1.52
N LEU A 21 2.05 -12.40 -2.84
CA LEU A 21 3.11 -13.08 -3.58
C LEU A 21 4.51 -12.64 -3.12
N ALA A 22 4.72 -11.35 -2.89
CA ALA A 22 6.01 -10.84 -2.42
C ALA A 22 6.37 -11.38 -1.02
N HIS A 23 5.39 -11.52 -0.12
CA HIS A 23 5.58 -12.17 1.17
C HIS A 23 5.96 -13.65 0.99
N TYR A 24 5.22 -14.39 0.17
CA TYR A 24 5.50 -15.81 -0.10
C TYR A 24 6.92 -16.02 -0.64
N LEU A 25 7.34 -15.21 -1.62
CA LEU A 25 8.67 -15.30 -2.20
C LEU A 25 9.77 -15.00 -1.17
N ARG A 26 9.58 -13.99 -0.31
CA ARG A 26 10.55 -13.66 0.76
C ARG A 26 10.70 -14.78 1.77
N GLU A 27 9.60 -15.44 2.15
CA GLU A 27 9.65 -16.60 3.04
C GLU A 27 10.40 -17.80 2.40
N ASN A 28 10.43 -17.85 1.07
CA ASN A 28 11.16 -18.83 0.28
C ASN A 28 12.53 -18.33 -0.24
N GLY A 29 13.09 -17.29 0.38
CA GLY A 29 14.45 -16.81 0.11
C GLY A 29 14.62 -16.01 -1.18
N ILE A 30 13.53 -15.59 -1.83
CA ILE A 30 13.54 -14.76 -3.02
C ILE A 30 13.05 -13.36 -2.67
N VAL A 31 13.91 -12.36 -2.85
CA VAL A 31 13.58 -10.96 -2.55
C VAL A 31 13.22 -10.24 -3.85
N PRO A 32 11.93 -9.93 -4.09
CA PRO A 32 11.55 -9.01 -5.17
C PRO A 32 12.01 -7.58 -4.83
N GLU A 33 12.29 -6.79 -5.85
CA GLU A 33 12.69 -5.38 -5.69
C GLU A 33 11.52 -4.54 -5.18
N LYS A 34 10.38 -4.66 -5.87
CA LYS A 34 9.16 -3.90 -5.57
C LYS A 34 7.93 -4.74 -5.87
N CYS A 35 6.87 -4.53 -5.11
CA CYS A 35 5.52 -4.91 -5.48
C CYS A 35 4.60 -3.69 -5.36
N ASP A 36 3.77 -3.46 -6.37
CA ASP A 36 2.65 -2.50 -6.26
C ASP A 36 1.37 -3.30 -5.93
N LEU A 37 0.19 -2.85 -6.38
CA LEU A 37 -1.08 -3.53 -6.09
C LEU A 37 -1.19 -4.89 -6.80
N ASN A 38 -0.98 -4.92 -8.12
CA ASN A 38 -1.11 -6.12 -8.97
C ASN A 38 0.12 -6.38 -9.86
N SER A 39 1.27 -5.80 -9.52
CA SER A 39 2.54 -5.98 -10.21
C SER A 39 3.67 -6.30 -9.23
N ILE A 40 4.62 -7.12 -9.67
CA ILE A 40 5.84 -7.46 -8.95
C ILE A 40 7.04 -7.28 -9.87
N LEU A 41 8.14 -6.75 -9.34
CA LEU A 41 9.33 -6.36 -10.10
C LEU A 41 10.56 -7.11 -9.58
N PHE A 42 11.36 -7.60 -10.52
CA PHE A 42 12.70 -8.16 -10.27
C PHE A 42 13.71 -7.42 -11.13
N LEU A 43 14.83 -7.01 -10.53
CA LEU A 43 15.95 -6.38 -11.26
C LEU A 43 16.87 -7.47 -11.78
N LEU A 44 17.12 -7.45 -13.09
CA LEU A 44 18.03 -8.38 -13.75
C LEU A 44 19.34 -7.67 -14.09
N THR A 45 20.44 -8.27 -13.67
CA THR A 45 21.81 -7.83 -13.98
C THR A 45 22.62 -9.02 -14.49
N PRO A 46 23.85 -8.84 -15.01
CA PRO A 46 24.72 -9.97 -15.36
C PRO A 46 25.10 -10.89 -14.19
N ALA A 47 24.76 -10.53 -12.94
CA ALA A 47 24.94 -11.41 -11.78
C ALA A 47 23.87 -12.53 -11.69
N GLU A 48 22.82 -12.47 -12.52
CA GLU A 48 21.76 -13.47 -12.54
C GLU A 48 22.20 -14.72 -13.31
N SER A 49 21.76 -15.90 -12.83
CA SER A 49 22.04 -17.20 -13.46
C SER A 49 20.76 -17.91 -13.89
N HIS A 50 20.88 -18.88 -14.78
CA HIS A 50 19.74 -19.70 -15.23
C HIS A 50 19.11 -20.45 -14.06
N GLU A 51 19.90 -20.92 -13.10
CA GLU A 51 19.44 -21.62 -11.91
C GLU A 51 18.58 -20.71 -11.01
N LYS A 52 19.00 -19.46 -10.82
CA LYS A 52 18.24 -18.48 -10.02
C LYS A 52 16.91 -18.12 -10.69
N LEU A 53 16.90 -17.96 -12.01
CA LEU A 53 15.66 -17.75 -12.77
C LEU A 53 14.74 -18.97 -12.73
N ALA A 54 15.30 -20.19 -12.85
CA ALA A 54 14.53 -21.42 -12.75
C ALA A 54 13.91 -21.60 -11.35
N GLN A 55 14.65 -21.26 -10.30
CA GLN A 55 14.13 -21.26 -8.93
C GLN A 55 12.97 -20.27 -8.76
N LEU A 56 13.10 -19.05 -9.30
CA LEU A 56 12.01 -18.07 -9.30
C LEU A 56 10.75 -18.62 -10.00
N VAL A 57 10.90 -19.17 -11.21
CA VAL A 57 9.77 -19.74 -11.96
C VAL A 57 9.13 -20.90 -11.19
N ALA A 58 9.92 -21.78 -10.58
CA ALA A 58 9.41 -22.88 -9.76
C ALA A 58 8.59 -22.38 -8.56
N MET A 59 9.06 -21.33 -7.87
CA MET A 59 8.32 -20.73 -6.75
C MET A 59 7.02 -20.04 -7.21
N LEU A 60 7.02 -19.40 -8.37
CA LEU A 60 5.81 -18.82 -8.94
C LEU A 60 4.76 -19.89 -9.27
N ALA A 61 5.19 -20.99 -9.91
CA ALA A 61 4.30 -22.12 -10.22
C ALA A 61 3.77 -22.80 -8.95
N GLN A 62 4.59 -22.93 -7.91
CA GLN A 62 4.14 -23.46 -6.62
C GLN A 62 3.11 -22.55 -5.94
N PHE A 63 3.32 -21.22 -6.00
CA PHE A 63 2.34 -20.27 -5.48
C PHE A 63 1.01 -20.32 -6.24
N GLU A 64 1.06 -20.50 -7.57
CA GLU A 64 -0.13 -20.72 -8.39
C GLU A 64 -0.89 -21.97 -7.95
N GLN A 65 -0.19 -23.09 -7.72
CA GLN A 65 -0.82 -24.30 -7.19
C GLN A 65 -1.50 -24.07 -5.83
N HIS A 66 -0.86 -23.31 -4.92
CA HIS A 66 -1.47 -22.96 -3.63
C HIS A 66 -2.75 -22.13 -3.78
N ILE A 67 -2.85 -21.28 -4.81
CA ILE A 67 -4.06 -20.52 -5.13
C ILE A 67 -5.15 -21.43 -5.71
N GLU A 68 -4.79 -22.40 -6.55
CA GLU A 68 -5.73 -23.37 -7.14
C GLU A 68 -6.30 -24.33 -6.07
N ASP A 69 -5.46 -24.81 -5.17
CA ASP A 69 -5.83 -25.75 -4.10
C ASP A 69 -6.51 -25.07 -2.90
N ASP A 70 -6.58 -23.73 -2.90
CA ASP A 70 -6.99 -22.89 -1.77
C ASP A 70 -6.31 -23.28 -0.45
N SER A 71 -4.98 -23.39 -0.50
CA SER A 71 -4.20 -23.90 0.63
C SER A 71 -4.40 -23.08 1.91
N PRO A 72 -4.32 -23.70 3.10
CA PRO A 72 -4.35 -22.98 4.38
C PRO A 72 -3.26 -21.90 4.45
N LEU A 73 -3.60 -20.71 4.95
CA LEU A 73 -2.68 -19.58 5.00
C LEU A 73 -1.43 -19.88 5.84
N VAL A 74 -1.57 -20.68 6.90
CA VAL A 74 -0.46 -21.11 7.75
C VAL A 74 0.61 -21.89 7.00
N GLU A 75 0.25 -22.58 5.91
CA GLU A 75 1.18 -23.33 5.07
C GLU A 75 1.89 -22.42 4.08
N VAL A 76 1.20 -21.39 3.57
CA VAL A 76 1.70 -20.49 2.52
C VAL A 76 2.50 -19.31 3.10
N LEU A 77 1.99 -18.68 4.16
CA LEU A 77 2.57 -17.51 4.82
C LEU A 77 2.72 -17.72 6.34
N PRO A 78 3.53 -18.71 6.77
CA PRO A 78 3.67 -19.04 8.19
C PRO A 78 4.17 -17.86 9.03
N SER A 79 5.03 -17.00 8.48
CA SER A 79 5.57 -15.85 9.22
C SER A 79 4.49 -14.82 9.55
N VAL A 80 3.59 -14.54 8.59
CA VAL A 80 2.44 -13.65 8.79
C VAL A 80 1.45 -14.26 9.78
N TYR A 81 1.13 -15.56 9.61
CA TYR A 81 0.25 -16.28 10.50
C TYR A 81 0.75 -16.26 11.95
N ASN A 82 2.03 -16.60 12.17
CA ASN A 82 2.61 -16.65 13.52
C ASN A 82 2.64 -15.29 14.21
N LYS A 83 2.71 -14.20 13.45
CA LYS A 83 2.62 -12.83 13.99
C LYS A 83 1.19 -12.44 14.36
N TYR A 84 0.20 -12.93 13.62
CA TYR A 84 -1.22 -12.60 13.83
C TYR A 84 -2.13 -13.85 13.87
N PRO A 85 -1.89 -14.80 14.78
CA PRO A 85 -2.54 -16.13 14.73
C PRO A 85 -4.02 -16.09 15.10
N VAL A 86 -4.47 -15.04 15.80
CA VAL A 86 -5.90 -14.83 16.10
C VAL A 86 -6.63 -14.28 14.88
N ARG A 87 -6.01 -13.33 14.17
CA ARG A 87 -6.61 -12.65 13.01
C ARG A 87 -6.75 -13.58 11.81
N TYR A 88 -5.76 -14.42 11.57
CA TYR A 88 -5.70 -15.31 10.41
C TYR A 88 -5.93 -16.78 10.76
N ARG A 89 -6.60 -17.06 11.89
CA ARG A 89 -6.97 -18.41 12.27
C ARG A 89 -7.89 -19.00 11.19
N ASP A 90 -7.58 -20.21 10.75
CA ASP A 90 -8.36 -20.97 9.77
C ASP A 90 -8.56 -20.27 8.41
N TYR A 91 -7.76 -19.24 8.12
CA TYR A 91 -7.78 -18.56 6.82
C TYR A 91 -7.20 -19.44 5.73
N THR A 92 -7.78 -19.35 4.53
CA THR A 92 -7.19 -19.87 3.30
C THR A 92 -6.49 -18.76 2.51
N LEU A 93 -5.63 -19.15 1.58
CA LEU A 93 -4.93 -18.20 0.73
C LEU A 93 -5.91 -17.40 -0.15
N ARG A 94 -6.92 -18.03 -0.77
CA ARG A 94 -7.87 -17.31 -1.62
C ARG A 94 -8.74 -16.36 -0.80
N GLN A 95 -9.09 -16.73 0.44
CA GLN A 95 -9.83 -15.84 1.33
C GLN A 95 -9.06 -14.55 1.60
N LEU A 96 -7.76 -14.64 1.94
CA LEU A 96 -6.93 -13.46 2.15
C LEU A 96 -6.77 -12.63 0.87
N CYS A 97 -6.52 -13.30 -0.26
CA CYS A 97 -6.41 -12.64 -1.57
C CYS A 97 -7.68 -11.87 -1.92
N GLN A 98 -8.85 -12.49 -1.76
CA GLN A 98 -10.13 -11.87 -2.04
C GLN A 98 -10.43 -10.72 -1.08
N GLU A 99 -10.20 -10.88 0.22
CA GLU A 99 -10.46 -9.83 1.21
C GLU A 99 -9.65 -8.56 0.92
N MET A 100 -8.37 -8.71 0.56
CA MET A 100 -7.53 -7.57 0.19
C MET A 100 -7.88 -7.00 -1.19
N HIS A 101 -8.28 -7.84 -2.14
CA HIS A 101 -8.76 -7.39 -3.44
C HIS A 101 -10.05 -6.57 -3.32
N ASP A 102 -11.04 -7.07 -2.57
CA ASP A 102 -12.32 -6.40 -2.32
C ASP A 102 -12.12 -5.04 -1.62
N LEU A 103 -11.14 -4.95 -0.71
CA LEU A 103 -10.77 -3.67 -0.11
C LEU A 103 -10.33 -2.68 -1.18
N TYR A 104 -9.43 -3.07 -2.09
CA TYR A 104 -8.96 -2.18 -3.16
C TYR A 104 -10.06 -1.79 -4.15
N VAL A 105 -10.98 -2.71 -4.44
CA VAL A 105 -12.18 -2.44 -5.26
C VAL A 105 -13.08 -1.43 -4.56
N SER A 106 -13.37 -1.62 -3.26
CA SER A 106 -14.32 -0.78 -2.52
C SER A 106 -13.92 0.69 -2.43
N PHE A 107 -12.62 0.99 -2.55
CA PHE A 107 -12.07 2.34 -2.54
C PHE A 107 -11.70 2.87 -3.93
N ASP A 108 -11.90 2.09 -4.99
CA ASP A 108 -11.43 2.40 -6.35
C ASP A 108 -9.95 2.81 -6.37
N VAL A 109 -9.10 2.06 -5.66
CA VAL A 109 -7.71 2.44 -5.36
C VAL A 109 -6.91 2.75 -6.63
N LYS A 110 -7.13 1.99 -7.72
CA LYS A 110 -6.54 2.20 -9.05
C LYS A 110 -6.89 3.58 -9.60
N ASP A 111 -8.15 3.99 -9.50
CA ASP A 111 -8.62 5.27 -10.02
C ASP A 111 -8.20 6.42 -9.12
N LEU A 112 -8.12 6.21 -7.80
CA LEU A 112 -7.49 7.16 -6.89
C LEU A 112 -6.02 7.38 -7.26
N GLN A 113 -5.24 6.32 -7.47
CA GLN A 113 -3.85 6.42 -7.93
C GLN A 113 -3.73 7.19 -9.23
N LYS A 114 -4.59 6.92 -10.20
CA LYS A 114 -4.61 7.67 -11.46
C LYS A 114 -4.94 9.13 -11.22
N ALA A 115 -5.96 9.43 -10.42
CA ALA A 115 -6.41 10.78 -10.14
C ALA A 115 -5.36 11.62 -9.40
N MET A 116 -4.64 11.05 -8.43
CA MET A 116 -3.57 11.75 -7.70
C MET A 116 -2.50 12.37 -8.63
N PHE A 117 -2.29 11.79 -9.81
CA PHE A 117 -1.27 12.25 -10.77
C PHE A 117 -1.86 12.87 -12.05
N ARG A 118 -3.14 13.27 -12.02
CA ARG A 118 -3.77 14.05 -13.11
C ARG A 118 -3.84 15.51 -12.72
N GLN A 119 -3.41 16.39 -13.63
CA GLN A 119 -3.38 17.84 -13.41
C GLN A 119 -4.70 18.41 -12.87
N GLN A 120 -5.84 17.91 -13.35
CA GLN A 120 -7.18 18.34 -12.93
C GLN A 120 -7.52 18.02 -11.47
N SER A 121 -6.77 17.11 -10.85
CA SER A 121 -7.01 16.56 -9.52
C SER A 121 -5.84 16.82 -8.56
N PHE A 122 -4.84 17.61 -8.97
CA PHE A 122 -3.73 17.96 -8.09
C PHE A 122 -4.22 18.75 -6.87
N PRO A 123 -3.59 18.52 -5.70
CA PRO A 123 -3.73 19.42 -4.56
C PRO A 123 -3.47 20.88 -4.96
N SER A 124 -4.17 21.81 -4.32
CA SER A 124 -3.96 23.24 -4.58
C SER A 124 -2.69 23.72 -3.88
N VAL A 125 -1.75 24.27 -4.64
CA VAL A 125 -0.55 24.93 -4.10
C VAL A 125 -0.95 26.31 -3.58
N VAL A 126 -0.91 26.52 -2.27
CA VAL A 126 -1.25 27.82 -1.64
C VAL A 126 -0.06 28.48 -0.95
N MET A 127 1.03 27.73 -0.77
CA MET A 127 2.27 28.21 -0.18
C MET A 127 3.47 27.61 -0.94
N ASN A 128 4.57 28.36 -1.05
CA ASN A 128 5.82 27.84 -1.57
C ASN A 128 6.36 26.74 -0.62
N PRO A 129 6.82 25.59 -1.12
CA PRO A 129 7.38 24.52 -0.28
C PRO A 129 8.50 24.99 0.67
N GLN A 130 9.30 25.99 0.29
CA GLN A 130 10.34 26.57 1.15
C GLN A 130 9.77 27.33 2.35
N ASP A 131 8.65 28.03 2.15
CA ASP A 131 7.97 28.76 3.21
C ASP A 131 7.27 27.77 4.17
N ALA A 132 6.63 26.73 3.62
CA ALA A 132 6.05 25.64 4.40
C ALA A 132 7.11 24.94 5.25
N HIS A 133 8.28 24.64 4.66
CA HIS A 133 9.41 24.07 5.40
C HIS A 133 9.93 25.02 6.49
N SER A 134 10.01 26.31 6.21
CA SER A 134 10.44 27.31 7.22
C SER A 134 9.47 27.38 8.39
N ALA A 135 8.16 27.28 8.15
CA ALA A 135 7.13 27.20 9.18
C ALA A 135 7.24 25.89 9.99
N TYR A 136 7.47 24.75 9.33
CA TYR A 136 7.72 23.47 9.98
C TYR A 136 8.91 23.54 10.95
N ILE A 137 10.05 24.09 10.50
CA ILE A 137 11.25 24.23 11.35
C ILE A 137 11.02 25.16 12.55
N ARG A 138 10.12 26.14 12.43
CA ARG A 138 9.73 27.04 13.54
C ARG A 138 8.77 26.39 14.53
N GLY A 139 8.23 25.20 14.24
CA GLY A 139 7.19 24.57 15.06
C GLY A 139 5.80 25.19 14.85
N ASP A 140 5.59 25.90 13.75
CA ASP A 140 4.30 26.49 13.35
C ASP A 140 3.38 25.45 12.69
N VAL A 141 3.37 24.24 13.28
CA VAL A 141 2.68 23.05 12.77
C VAL A 141 1.93 22.35 13.88
N GLU A 142 0.90 21.61 13.49
CA GLU A 142 0.20 20.68 14.35
C GLU A 142 0.03 19.32 13.65
N LEU A 143 0.04 18.25 14.45
CA LEU A 143 -0.20 16.90 13.97
C LEU A 143 -1.71 16.63 14.02
N VAL A 144 -2.31 16.35 12.86
CA VAL A 144 -3.75 16.10 12.75
C VAL A 144 -4.00 14.75 12.08
N ARG A 145 -5.16 14.15 12.33
CA ARG A 145 -5.58 12.95 11.59
C ARG A 145 -5.75 13.30 10.11
N ILE A 146 -5.33 12.42 9.21
CA ILE A 146 -5.48 12.64 7.76
C ILE A 146 -6.95 12.83 7.38
N ARG A 147 -7.88 12.19 8.08
CA ARG A 147 -9.32 12.43 7.91
C ARG A 147 -9.73 13.88 8.16
N ASP A 148 -9.09 14.55 9.12
CA ASP A 148 -9.40 15.91 9.55
C ASP A 148 -8.49 16.96 8.89
N ALA A 149 -7.59 16.52 7.99
CA ALA A 149 -6.64 17.38 7.30
C ALA A 149 -7.26 18.10 6.09
N GLU A 150 -8.48 17.78 5.67
CA GLU A 150 -9.11 18.41 4.49
C GLU A 150 -9.10 19.95 4.59
N GLY A 151 -8.61 20.62 3.54
CA GLY A 151 -8.50 22.08 3.52
C GLY A 151 -7.30 22.64 4.30
N ARG A 152 -6.50 21.80 4.96
CA ARG A 152 -5.30 22.20 5.70
C ARG A 152 -4.05 22.13 4.82
N ILE A 153 -3.09 23.01 5.08
CA ILE A 153 -1.83 23.08 4.33
C ILE A 153 -0.87 22.02 4.88
N ALA A 154 -0.44 21.09 4.04
CA ALA A 154 0.56 20.09 4.40
C ALA A 154 1.89 20.77 4.74
N ALA A 155 2.46 20.42 5.88
CA ALA A 155 3.77 20.91 6.31
C ALA A 155 4.91 19.98 5.83
N GLU A 156 4.58 18.73 5.54
CA GLU A 156 5.48 17.70 5.03
C GLU A 156 4.94 17.08 3.74
N GLY A 157 5.83 16.42 3.01
CA GLY A 157 5.44 15.68 1.82
C GLY A 157 4.88 14.30 2.17
N ALA A 158 3.71 13.96 1.66
CA ALA A 158 3.08 12.66 1.90
C ALA A 158 3.43 11.68 0.79
N LEU A 159 4.12 10.59 1.14
CA LEU A 159 4.64 9.60 0.19
C LEU A 159 4.17 8.18 0.58
N PRO A 160 3.20 7.61 -0.15
CA PRO A 160 2.79 6.23 0.03
C PRO A 160 3.46 5.27 -0.95
N TYR A 161 3.62 4.00 -0.56
CA TYR A 161 4.03 2.91 -1.45
C TYR A 161 2.91 1.88 -1.63
N PRO A 162 2.44 1.64 -2.88
CA PRO A 162 2.72 2.40 -4.11
C PRO A 162 2.11 3.82 -4.13
N PRO A 163 2.56 4.72 -5.03
CA PRO A 163 3.57 4.50 -6.07
C PRO A 163 5.03 4.72 -5.63
N GLY A 164 5.27 5.35 -4.48
CA GLY A 164 6.62 5.69 -4.01
C GLY A 164 7.11 7.07 -4.45
N VAL A 165 6.18 8.00 -4.68
CA VAL A 165 6.45 9.42 -4.98
C VAL A 165 5.50 10.30 -4.17
N LEU A 166 5.86 11.58 -3.98
CA LEU A 166 5.04 12.53 -3.25
C LEU A 166 3.66 12.68 -3.91
N CYS A 167 2.61 12.48 -3.12
CA CYS A 167 1.22 12.70 -3.51
C CYS A 167 0.69 14.03 -2.98
N VAL A 168 1.25 14.52 -1.87
CA VAL A 168 1.11 15.91 -1.40
C VAL A 168 2.51 16.46 -1.16
N VAL A 169 2.75 17.70 -1.58
CA VAL A 169 4.01 18.43 -1.36
C VAL A 169 3.78 19.49 -0.26
N PRO A 170 4.79 19.83 0.57
CA PRO A 170 4.65 20.92 1.52
C PRO A 170 4.15 22.21 0.86
N GLY A 171 3.15 22.85 1.47
CA GLY A 171 2.50 24.05 0.94
C GLY A 171 1.27 23.77 0.05
N GLU A 172 1.01 22.51 -0.27
CA GLU A 172 -0.26 22.08 -0.87
C GLU A 172 -1.34 21.83 0.18
N VAL A 173 -2.60 21.92 -0.25
CA VAL A 173 -3.77 21.68 0.59
C VAL A 173 -4.22 20.21 0.51
N TRP A 174 -4.34 19.55 1.66
CA TRP A 174 -4.91 18.21 1.78
C TRP A 174 -6.37 18.18 1.29
N GLY A 175 -6.70 17.15 0.52
CA GLY A 175 -8.04 16.98 -0.03
C GLY A 175 -8.09 15.94 -1.16
N GLY A 176 -9.29 15.80 -1.74
CA GLY A 176 -9.50 15.14 -3.02
C GLY A 176 -9.00 13.69 -3.08
N ALA A 177 -8.44 13.30 -4.23
CA ALA A 177 -8.02 11.93 -4.47
C ALA A 177 -6.90 11.47 -3.54
N VAL A 178 -5.98 12.38 -3.18
CA VAL A 178 -4.83 12.03 -2.33
C VAL A 178 -5.29 11.70 -0.92
N GLN A 179 -6.11 12.54 -0.29
CA GLN A 179 -6.63 12.25 1.04
C GLN A 179 -7.45 10.96 1.06
N ARG A 180 -8.34 10.76 0.07
CA ARG A 180 -9.12 9.52 -0.07
C ARG A 180 -8.23 8.28 -0.20
N TYR A 181 -7.12 8.37 -0.92
CA TYR A 181 -6.16 7.28 -1.05
C TYR A 181 -5.53 6.91 0.30
N PHE A 182 -5.04 7.90 1.06
CA PHE A 182 -4.49 7.63 2.40
C PHE A 182 -5.54 7.06 3.37
N LEU A 183 -6.80 7.47 3.28
CA LEU A 183 -7.87 6.86 4.06
C LEU A 183 -8.12 5.39 3.69
N ALA A 184 -8.03 5.03 2.40
CA ALA A 184 -8.08 3.63 1.98
C ALA A 184 -6.90 2.81 2.55
N LEU A 185 -5.71 3.41 2.62
CA LEU A 185 -4.53 2.78 3.24
C LEU A 185 -4.71 2.60 4.76
N GLU A 186 -5.32 3.57 5.45
CA GLU A 186 -5.63 3.49 6.89
C GLU A 186 -6.53 2.29 7.21
N GLU A 187 -7.58 2.07 6.40
CA GLU A 187 -8.47 0.91 6.55
C GLU A 187 -7.69 -0.40 6.35
N GLY A 188 -6.82 -0.46 5.34
CA GLY A 188 -5.96 -1.62 5.09
C GLY A 188 -5.02 -1.94 6.25
N VAL A 189 -4.48 -0.92 6.94
CA VAL A 189 -3.61 -1.11 8.11
C VAL A 189 -4.33 -1.84 9.25
N ASN A 190 -5.63 -1.59 9.43
CA ASN A 190 -6.42 -2.21 10.50
C ASN A 190 -6.97 -3.58 10.10
N LEU A 191 -7.46 -3.72 8.86
CA LEU A 191 -8.10 -4.95 8.39
C LEU A 191 -7.09 -6.06 8.08
N LEU A 192 -5.91 -5.71 7.57
CA LEU A 192 -4.94 -6.65 7.00
C LEU A 192 -3.56 -6.50 7.69
N PRO A 193 -3.46 -6.76 9.01
CA PRO A 193 -2.21 -6.60 9.73
C PRO A 193 -1.12 -7.52 9.16
N GLY A 194 0.05 -6.95 8.88
CA GLY A 194 1.14 -7.67 8.20
C GLY A 194 1.32 -7.28 6.73
N PHE A 195 0.34 -6.61 6.13
CA PHE A 195 0.36 -6.12 4.75
C PHE A 195 0.27 -4.59 4.66
N SER A 196 0.58 -3.90 5.77
CA SER A 196 0.55 -2.44 5.83
C SER A 196 1.51 -1.84 4.80
N PRO A 197 1.07 -0.86 3.99
CA PRO A 197 1.94 -0.17 3.06
C PRO A 197 3.00 0.66 3.79
N GLU A 198 4.12 0.91 3.13
CA GLU A 198 5.10 1.87 3.64
C GLU A 198 4.59 3.30 3.39
N LEU A 199 4.64 4.13 4.43
CA LEU A 199 4.20 5.52 4.42
C LEU A 199 5.32 6.41 4.95
N GLN A 200 5.61 7.51 4.27
CA GLN A 200 6.56 8.54 4.70
C GLN A 200 5.89 9.92 4.71
N GLY A 201 6.24 10.76 5.68
CA GLY A 201 5.56 12.04 5.94
C GLY A 201 4.11 11.92 6.44
N VAL A 202 3.69 10.69 6.75
CA VAL A 202 2.43 10.34 7.40
C VAL A 202 2.74 9.30 8.46
N TYR A 203 2.18 9.48 9.65
CA TYR A 203 2.51 8.71 10.85
C TYR A 203 1.34 7.82 11.23
N SER A 204 1.61 6.53 11.45
CA SER A 204 0.62 5.60 11.98
C SER A 204 0.69 5.58 13.49
N GLU A 205 -0.36 6.06 14.16
CA GLU A 205 -0.48 6.02 15.62
C GLU A 205 -1.62 5.08 16.03
N THR A 206 -1.46 4.42 17.18
CA THR A 206 -2.54 3.62 17.78
C THR A 206 -3.23 4.48 18.82
N ASP A 207 -4.49 4.81 18.57
CA ASP A 207 -5.28 5.63 19.47
C ASP A 207 -5.70 4.84 20.73
N ALA A 208 -6.28 5.55 21.70
CA ALA A 208 -6.74 4.96 22.96
C ALA A 208 -7.80 3.85 22.79
N ASP A 209 -8.51 3.82 21.65
CA ASP A 209 -9.48 2.78 21.29
C ASP A 209 -8.84 1.56 20.60
N GLY A 210 -7.51 1.54 20.42
CA GLY A 210 -6.77 0.44 19.80
C GLY A 210 -6.78 0.46 18.27
N VAL A 211 -7.40 1.46 17.65
CA VAL A 211 -7.44 1.61 16.19
C VAL A 211 -6.18 2.36 15.73
N LYS A 212 -5.55 1.85 14.67
CA LYS A 212 -4.44 2.54 14.02
C LYS A 212 -4.98 3.61 13.08
N ARG A 213 -4.57 4.85 13.26
CA ARG A 213 -4.97 5.97 12.40
C ARG A 213 -3.74 6.67 11.82
N LEU A 214 -3.93 7.32 10.68
CA LEU A 214 -2.91 8.06 9.99
C LEU A 214 -2.98 9.54 10.37
N TYR A 215 -1.82 10.10 10.67
CA TYR A 215 -1.64 11.48 11.06
C TYR A 215 -0.61 12.17 10.16
N GLY A 216 -0.75 13.47 9.94
CA GLY A 216 0.21 14.28 9.18
C GLY A 216 0.36 15.67 9.77
N TYR A 217 1.55 16.26 9.63
CA TYR A 217 1.76 17.63 10.06
C TYR A 217 1.15 18.61 9.05
N VAL A 218 0.38 19.56 9.58
CA VAL A 218 -0.21 20.67 8.84
C VAL A 218 0.20 22.00 9.46
N LEU A 219 0.19 23.07 8.68
CA LEU A 219 0.44 24.41 9.22
C LEU A 219 -0.72 24.86 10.13
N LYS A 220 -0.37 25.58 11.20
CA LYS A 220 -1.34 26.21 12.13
C LYS A 220 -2.13 27.34 11.47
#